data_AF-A0A4U0YNF4-F1
#
_entry.id   AF-A0A4U0YNF4-F1
#
_cell.length_a   1.000
_cell.length_b   1.000
_cell.length_c   1.000
_cell.angle_alpha   90.00
_cell.angle_beta   90.00
_cell.angle_gamma   90.00
#
_symmetry.space_group_name_H-M   'P 1'
#
loop_
_entity.id
_entity.type
_entity.pdbx_description
1 polymer ?
#
loop_
_entity_poly.entity_id
_entity_poly.type
_entity_poly.pdbx_seq_one_letter_code
_entity_poly.pdbx_strand_id
1 'polypeptide(L)'
;MAITSDQCRAGRGLLNWTQDQLSINAGVSRATITDFESNTRQPMKNNLRAIADCMFAAGIEFVPEEEGKGVGVRFRNRKLRYTNQVRIDRYNHWATMRMNYADEDFLCVVGLDAVDDYYRTNFRHDDEFTKALSDLLPTILRVSECFAPTHIREGKLVITYDMLKES
;
A
#
# COMPACT_ATOMS: atom_id res chain seq x y z
N MET A 1 -14.68 -16.02 4.99
CA MET A 1 -13.70 -16.84 4.27
C MET A 1 -12.54 -17.11 5.20
N ALA A 2 -12.08 -18.35 5.36
CA ALA A 2 -10.96 -18.68 6.24
C ALA A 2 -9.70 -18.83 5.39
N ILE A 3 -8.63 -18.12 5.73
CA ILE A 3 -7.32 -18.27 5.09
C ILE A 3 -6.60 -19.50 5.65
N THR A 4 -5.78 -20.17 4.84
CA THR A 4 -4.94 -21.29 5.30
C THR A 4 -3.60 -20.79 5.87
N SER A 5 -2.90 -21.65 6.60
CA SER A 5 -1.53 -21.37 7.09
C SER A 5 -0.54 -21.17 5.95
N ASP A 6 -0.68 -21.93 4.86
CA ASP A 6 0.12 -21.78 3.64
C ASP A 6 -0.13 -20.42 2.99
N GLN A 7 -1.40 -20.00 2.89
CA GLN A 7 -1.76 -18.68 2.40
C GLN A 7 -1.24 -17.55 3.31
N CYS A 8 -1.26 -17.74 4.63
CA CYS A 8 -0.68 -16.77 5.56
C CYS A 8 0.83 -16.59 5.32
N ARG A 9 1.58 -17.70 5.26
CA ARG A 9 3.04 -17.65 5.02
C ARG A 9 3.37 -17.05 3.66
N ALA A 10 2.62 -17.42 2.62
CA ALA A 10 2.81 -16.88 1.28
C ALA A 10 2.47 -15.39 1.20
N GLY A 11 1.34 -14.96 1.78
CA GLY A 11 0.95 -13.55 1.83
C GLY A 11 1.97 -12.69 2.59
N ARG A 12 2.46 -13.21 3.73
CA ARG A 12 3.54 -12.58 4.49
C ARG A 12 4.83 -12.48 3.67
N GLY A 13 5.19 -13.52 2.91
CA GLY A 13 6.33 -13.52 2.00
C GLY A 13 6.18 -12.48 0.88
N LEU A 14 5.00 -12.38 0.26
CA LEU A 14 4.71 -11.37 -0.76
C LEU A 14 4.84 -9.94 -0.21
N LEU A 15 4.34 -9.69 1.00
CA LEU A 15 4.44 -8.39 1.66
C LEU A 15 5.84 -8.10 2.24
N ASN A 16 6.77 -9.06 2.18
CA ASN A 16 8.06 -9.02 2.87
C ASN A 16 7.92 -8.70 4.37
N TRP A 17 6.88 -9.23 5.00
CA TRP A 17 6.58 -8.99 6.40
C TRP A 17 7.25 -10.02 7.32
N THR A 18 7.68 -9.57 8.50
CA THR A 18 8.02 -10.46 9.61
C THR A 18 6.76 -10.92 10.35
N GLN A 19 6.87 -11.99 11.16
CA GLN A 19 5.75 -12.41 12.02
C GLN A 19 5.36 -11.30 13.02
N ASP A 20 6.33 -10.50 13.47
CA ASP A 20 6.11 -9.35 14.34
C ASP A 20 5.34 -8.24 13.64
N GLN A 21 5.69 -7.93 12.39
CA GLN A 21 4.94 -6.96 11.58
C GLN A 21 3.50 -7.44 11.36
N LEU A 22 3.28 -8.72 11.02
CA LEU A 22 1.93 -9.26 10.89
C LEU A 22 1.15 -9.18 12.22
N SER A 23 1.81 -9.45 13.34
CA SER A 23 1.22 -9.36 14.69
C SER A 23 0.70 -7.96 14.99
N ILE A 24 1.54 -6.95 14.75
CA ILE A 24 1.19 -5.54 14.96
C ILE A 24 0.05 -5.12 14.04
N ASN A 25 0.14 -5.41 12.74
CA ASN A 25 -0.85 -4.97 11.76
C ASN A 25 -2.21 -5.68 11.92
N ALA A 26 -2.22 -6.95 12.33
CA ALA A 26 -3.45 -7.72 12.53
C ALA A 26 -4.05 -7.57 13.94
N GLY A 27 -3.32 -6.97 14.89
CA GLY A 27 -3.73 -6.92 16.30
C GLY A 27 -3.84 -8.30 16.96
N VAL A 28 -3.08 -9.28 16.48
CA VAL A 28 -3.08 -10.67 16.96
C VAL A 28 -1.74 -10.98 17.59
N SER A 29 -1.71 -11.71 18.71
CA SER A 29 -0.45 -12.03 19.38
C SER A 29 0.51 -12.79 18.46
N ARG A 30 1.81 -12.47 18.56
CA ARG A 30 2.87 -13.14 17.78
C ARG A 30 2.84 -14.66 17.94
N ALA A 31 2.63 -15.16 19.16
CA ALA A 31 2.53 -16.58 19.44
C ALA A 31 1.39 -17.24 18.64
N THR A 32 0.23 -16.59 18.56
CA THR A 32 -0.90 -17.07 17.75
C THR A 32 -0.56 -17.14 16.26
N ILE A 33 0.19 -16.18 15.73
CA ILE A 33 0.64 -16.19 14.33
C ILE A 33 1.64 -17.31 14.09
N THR A 34 2.62 -17.49 14.98
CA THR A 34 3.60 -18.57 14.89
C THR A 34 2.90 -19.93 14.89
N ASP A 35 2.00 -20.17 15.85
CA ASP A 35 1.24 -21.43 15.96
C ASP A 35 0.36 -21.70 14.73
N PHE A 36 -0.18 -20.64 14.13
CA PHE A 36 -0.97 -20.73 12.91
C PHE A 36 -0.11 -21.09 11.70
N GLU A 37 1.00 -20.38 11.49
CA GLU A 37 1.92 -20.59 10.36
C GLU A 37 2.64 -21.95 10.43
N SER A 38 2.80 -22.53 11.63
CA SER A 38 3.37 -23.86 11.83
C SER A 38 2.34 -24.99 11.75
N ASN A 39 1.05 -24.69 11.51
CA ASN A 39 -0.06 -25.64 11.62
C ASN A 39 -0.18 -26.31 13.01
N THR A 40 0.40 -25.72 14.05
CA THR A 40 0.31 -26.27 15.42
C THR A 40 -1.07 -26.04 16.02
N ARG A 41 -1.69 -24.88 15.76
CA ARG A 41 -3.02 -24.56 16.26
C ARG A 41 -3.78 -23.66 15.29
N GLN A 42 -5.07 -23.91 15.14
CA GLN A 42 -5.97 -22.99 14.44
C GLN A 42 -6.37 -21.82 15.35
N PRO A 43 -6.12 -20.56 14.97
CA PRO A 43 -6.58 -19.40 15.71
C PRO A 43 -8.10 -19.35 15.79
N MET A 44 -8.60 -18.59 16.76
CA MET A 44 -10.03 -18.26 16.82
C MET A 44 -10.47 -17.54 15.53
N LYS A 45 -11.72 -17.75 15.13
CA LYS A 45 -12.31 -17.18 13.91
C LYS A 45 -12.08 -15.67 13.77
N ASN A 46 -12.14 -14.92 14.87
CA ASN A 46 -11.89 -13.48 14.88
C ASN A 46 -10.44 -13.12 14.54
N ASN A 47 -9.47 -13.88 15.05
CA ASN A 47 -8.05 -13.66 14.73
C ASN A 47 -7.74 -14.02 13.29
N LEU A 48 -8.30 -15.12 12.77
CA LEU A 48 -8.16 -15.47 11.35
C LEU A 48 -8.71 -14.37 10.44
N ARG A 49 -9.86 -13.81 10.81
CA ARG A 49 -10.46 -12.68 10.09
C ARG A 49 -9.57 -11.44 10.16
N ALA A 50 -9.06 -11.08 11.34
CA ALA A 50 -8.18 -9.93 11.50
C ALA A 50 -6.89 -10.06 10.66
N ILE A 51 -6.28 -11.26 10.63
CA ILE A 51 -5.11 -11.55 9.78
C ILE A 51 -5.46 -11.39 8.29
N ALA A 52 -6.58 -11.98 7.86
CA ALA A 52 -7.01 -11.92 6.46
C ALA A 52 -7.35 -10.49 6.03
N ASP A 53 -8.12 -9.75 6.83
CA ASP A 53 -8.54 -8.38 6.55
C ASP A 53 -7.34 -7.43 6.51
N CYS A 54 -6.37 -7.62 7.42
CA CYS A 54 -5.10 -6.88 7.44
C CYS A 54 -4.27 -7.10 6.18
N MET A 55 -4.01 -8.36 5.80
CA MET A 55 -3.26 -8.67 4.58
C MET A 55 -4.00 -8.17 3.33
N PHE A 56 -5.33 -8.29 3.34
CA PHE A 56 -6.16 -7.76 2.26
C PHE A 56 -6.03 -6.25 2.12
N ALA A 57 -6.05 -5.51 3.23
CA ALA A 57 -5.80 -4.06 3.25
C ALA A 57 -4.40 -3.72 2.73
N ALA A 58 -3.39 -4.54 3.06
CA ALA A 58 -2.01 -4.40 2.55
C ALA A 58 -1.83 -4.79 1.08
N GLY A 59 -2.91 -5.16 0.37
CA GLY A 59 -2.89 -5.42 -1.07
C GLY A 59 -2.78 -6.90 -1.45
N ILE A 60 -3.03 -7.82 -0.54
CA ILE A 60 -3.08 -9.26 -0.82
C ILE A 60 -4.48 -9.72 -1.20
N GLU A 61 -4.56 -10.63 -2.17
CA GLU A 61 -5.77 -11.37 -2.51
C GLU A 61 -5.55 -12.86 -2.24
N PHE A 62 -6.47 -13.47 -1.51
CA PHE A 62 -6.47 -14.90 -1.24
C PHE A 62 -7.30 -15.61 -2.31
N VAL A 63 -6.66 -16.52 -3.05
CA VAL A 63 -7.31 -17.33 -4.09
C VAL A 63 -7.78 -18.64 -3.45
N PRO A 64 -9.09 -18.95 -3.46
CA PRO A 64 -9.60 -20.21 -2.94
C PRO A 64 -9.13 -21.40 -3.79
N GLU A 65 -9.25 -22.60 -3.25
CA GLU A 65 -9.05 -23.83 -4.01
C GLU A 65 -10.13 -23.95 -5.10
N GLU A 66 -9.71 -24.30 -6.31
CA GLU A 66 -10.57 -24.52 -7.48
C GLU A 66 -10.30 -25.91 -8.06
N GLU A 67 -11.18 -26.42 -8.92
CA GLU A 67 -11.02 -27.75 -9.52
C GLU A 67 -9.67 -27.86 -10.27
N GLY A 68 -8.78 -28.72 -9.76
CA GLY A 68 -7.43 -28.93 -10.29
C GLY A 68 -6.39 -27.86 -9.89
N LYS A 69 -6.71 -26.92 -9.00
CA LYS A 69 -5.79 -25.87 -8.52
C LYS A 69 -5.90 -25.68 -7.01
N GLY A 70 -4.79 -25.85 -6.30
CA GLY A 70 -4.72 -25.60 -4.85
C GLY A 70 -4.93 -24.12 -4.50
N VAL A 71 -5.02 -23.85 -3.19
CA VAL A 71 -5.08 -22.49 -2.65
C VAL A 71 -3.91 -21.63 -3.10
N GLY A 72 -4.15 -20.34 -3.27
CA GLY A 72 -3.13 -19.40 -3.72
C GLY A 72 -3.19 -18.05 -3.02
N VAL A 73 -2.13 -17.27 -3.24
CA VAL A 73 -2.05 -15.88 -2.81
C VAL A 73 -1.43 -15.07 -3.94
N ARG A 74 -1.99 -13.90 -4.21
CA ARG A 74 -1.46 -12.95 -5.18
C ARG A 74 -1.56 -11.54 -4.64
N PHE A 75 -0.84 -10.59 -5.23
CA PHE A 75 -1.22 -9.20 -5.07
C PHE A 75 -2.58 -8.98 -5.71
N ARG A 76 -3.44 -8.22 -5.03
CA ARG A 76 -4.62 -7.65 -5.66
C ARG A 76 -4.15 -6.90 -6.90
N ASN A 77 -4.98 -6.93 -7.94
CA ASN A 77 -4.74 -6.08 -9.10
C ASN A 77 -4.64 -4.64 -8.59
N ARG A 78 -3.42 -4.08 -8.54
CA ARG A 78 -3.20 -2.68 -8.21
C ARG A 78 -3.89 -1.92 -9.32
N LYS A 79 -5.11 -1.48 -9.03
CA LYS A 79 -5.91 -0.69 -9.97
C LYS A 79 -5.17 0.60 -10.33
N LEU A 80 -4.21 0.99 -9.50
CA LEU A 80 -3.28 2.07 -9.71
C LEU A 80 -2.15 1.69 -10.69
N ARG A 81 -2.25 2.17 -11.93
CA ARG A 81 -1.11 2.26 -12.86
C ARG A 81 -0.55 3.66 -12.83
N TYR A 82 0.75 3.84 -13.03
CA TYR A 82 1.36 5.17 -13.07
C TYR A 82 2.48 5.24 -14.10
N THR A 83 2.78 6.45 -14.56
CA THR A 83 3.97 6.72 -15.37
C THR A 83 5.03 7.34 -14.46
N ASN A 84 6.27 6.85 -14.51
CA ASN A 84 7.38 7.42 -13.72
C ASN A 84 7.89 8.78 -14.27
N GLN A 85 7.02 9.55 -14.91
CA GLN A 85 7.30 10.90 -15.39
C GLN A 85 6.66 11.88 -14.43
N VAL A 86 7.48 12.38 -13.51
CA VAL A 86 7.11 13.50 -12.64
C VAL A 86 7.30 14.80 -13.42
N ARG A 87 6.28 15.66 -13.42
CA ARG A 87 6.39 17.03 -13.87
C ARG A 87 6.36 17.96 -12.67
N ILE A 88 7.46 18.66 -12.45
CA ILE A 88 7.60 19.64 -11.36
C ILE A 88 7.19 21.01 -11.92
N ASP A 89 6.24 21.66 -11.26
CA ASP A 89 5.86 23.03 -11.52
C ASP A 89 6.19 23.88 -10.28
N ARG A 90 7.33 24.56 -10.33
CA ARG A 90 7.78 25.45 -9.24
C ARG A 90 6.94 26.71 -9.12
N TYR A 91 6.31 27.17 -10.20
CA TYR A 91 5.49 28.38 -10.14
C TYR A 91 4.23 28.13 -9.30
N ASN A 92 3.61 26.95 -9.49
CA ASN A 92 2.45 26.53 -8.73
C ASN A 92 2.79 25.70 -7.47
N HIS A 93 4.09 25.52 -7.17
CA HIS A 93 4.59 24.74 -6.02
C HIS A 93 4.06 23.29 -5.97
N TRP A 94 3.79 22.66 -7.12
CA TRP A 94 3.28 21.28 -7.18
C TRP A 94 4.09 20.36 -8.09
N ALA A 95 4.21 19.10 -7.70
CA ALA A 95 4.68 18.02 -8.54
C ALA A 95 3.49 17.18 -9.00
N THR A 96 3.44 16.85 -10.29
CA THR A 96 2.35 16.10 -10.88
C THR A 96 2.83 14.80 -11.49
N MET A 97 2.06 13.74 -11.27
CA MET A 97 2.30 12.42 -11.86
C MET A 97 0.99 11.89 -12.43
N ARG A 98 1.04 11.40 -13.67
CA ARG A 98 -0.12 10.78 -14.29
C ARG A 98 -0.28 9.35 -13.78
N MET A 99 -1.46 9.08 -13.24
CA MET A 99 -1.87 7.80 -12.72
C MET A 99 -3.19 7.38 -13.34
N ASN A 100 -3.51 6.11 -13.24
CA ASN A 100 -4.78 5.51 -13.65
C ASN A 100 -5.26 4.67 -12.48
N TYR A 101 -6.50 4.84 -12.04
CA TYR A 101 -7.14 3.98 -11.06
C TYR A 101 -8.41 3.41 -11.66
N ALA A 102 -8.52 2.08 -11.74
CA ALA A 102 -9.73 1.40 -12.19
C ALA A 102 -10.20 1.84 -13.60
N ASP A 103 -9.26 2.04 -14.52
CA ASP A 103 -9.48 2.56 -15.88
C ASP A 103 -9.82 4.06 -15.95
N GLU A 104 -9.79 4.79 -14.83
CA GLU A 104 -9.90 6.25 -14.79
C GLU A 104 -8.52 6.91 -14.65
N ASP A 105 -8.13 7.70 -15.65
CA ASP A 105 -6.90 8.50 -15.61
C ASP A 105 -7.08 9.73 -14.70
N PHE A 106 -6.10 9.97 -13.83
CA PHE A 106 -6.04 11.16 -12.98
C PHE A 106 -4.61 11.68 -12.81
N LEU A 107 -4.49 12.94 -12.40
CA LEU A 107 -3.22 13.55 -12.02
C LEU A 107 -3.07 13.49 -10.51
N CYS A 108 -2.08 12.73 -10.04
CA CYS A 108 -1.60 12.83 -8.66
C CYS A 108 -0.81 14.13 -8.53
N VAL A 109 -1.24 15.01 -7.64
CA VAL A 109 -0.63 16.31 -7.36
C VAL A 109 -0.06 16.27 -5.95
N VAL A 110 1.24 16.42 -5.81
CA VAL A 110 1.94 16.46 -4.52
C VAL A 110 2.48 17.88 -4.32
N GLY A 111 2.16 18.49 -3.18
CA GLY A 111 2.71 19.81 -2.85
C GLY A 111 4.22 19.74 -2.61
N LEU A 112 5.00 20.65 -3.21
CA LEU A 112 6.44 20.76 -2.93
C LEU A 112 6.67 20.99 -1.42
N ASP A 113 5.87 21.87 -0.82
CA ASP A 113 5.93 22.17 0.61
C ASP A 113 5.66 20.92 1.48
N ALA A 114 4.75 20.03 1.04
CA ALA A 114 4.47 18.78 1.77
C ALA A 114 5.65 17.80 1.74
N VAL A 115 6.43 17.78 0.65
CA VAL A 115 7.64 16.97 0.53
C VAL A 115 8.77 17.58 1.37
N ASP A 116 8.95 18.89 1.30
CA ASP A 116 9.90 19.64 2.13
C ASP A 116 9.64 19.39 3.63
N ASP A 117 8.38 19.48 4.06
CA ASP A 117 7.95 19.23 5.44
C ASP A 117 8.18 17.77 5.86
N TYR A 118 7.93 16.81 4.96
CA TYR A 118 8.16 15.39 5.22
C TYR A 118 9.64 15.08 5.48
N TYR A 119 10.53 15.66 4.65
CA TYR A 119 11.98 15.49 4.81
C TYR A 119 12.63 16.50 5.77
N ARG A 120 11.86 17.46 6.30
CA ARG A 120 12.35 18.61 7.09
C ARG A 120 13.53 19.32 6.41
N THR A 121 13.45 19.46 5.10
CA THR A 121 14.49 20.02 4.22
C THR A 121 13.82 20.94 3.22
N ASN A 122 14.54 21.97 2.77
CA ASN A 122 14.08 22.84 1.69
C ASN A 122 14.88 22.50 0.43
N PHE A 123 14.26 21.77 -0.51
CA PHE A 123 14.95 21.33 -1.72
C PHE A 123 15.09 22.48 -2.72
N ARG A 124 16.33 22.94 -2.95
CA ARG A 124 16.59 24.05 -3.89
C ARG A 124 16.74 23.60 -5.33
N HIS A 125 17.25 22.40 -5.57
CA HIS A 125 17.53 21.88 -6.92
C HIS A 125 16.52 20.80 -7.34
N ASP A 126 16.12 20.81 -8.62
CA ASP A 126 15.15 19.85 -9.17
C ASP A 126 15.64 18.40 -9.06
N ASP A 127 16.95 18.19 -9.15
CA ASP A 127 17.57 16.86 -9.06
C ASP A 127 17.42 16.26 -7.64
N GLU A 128 17.61 17.09 -6.61
CA GLU A 128 17.45 16.68 -5.21
C GLU A 128 15.98 16.37 -4.91
N PHE A 129 15.07 17.20 -5.41
CA PHE A 129 13.64 17.01 -5.24
C PHE A 129 13.12 15.77 -5.99
N THR A 130 13.61 15.54 -7.21
CA THR A 130 13.27 14.34 -8.00
C THR A 130 13.72 13.07 -7.27
N LYS A 131 14.89 13.11 -6.63
CA LYS A 131 15.39 12.02 -5.80
C LYS A 131 14.51 11.82 -4.56
N ALA A 132 14.16 12.88 -3.85
CA ALA A 132 13.26 12.82 -2.70
C ALA A 132 11.87 12.27 -3.08
N LEU A 133 11.33 12.67 -4.24
CA LEU A 133 10.08 12.13 -4.75
C LEU A 133 10.17 10.65 -5.13
N SER A 134 11.29 10.22 -5.71
CA SER A 134 11.53 8.79 -5.99
C SER A 134 11.61 7.98 -4.70
N ASP A 135 12.23 8.51 -3.65
CA ASP A 135 12.29 7.88 -2.33
C ASP A 135 10.90 7.85 -1.66
N LEU A 136 10.07 8.88 -1.87
CA LEU A 136 8.70 8.98 -1.35
C LEU A 136 7.66 8.25 -2.22
N LEU A 137 8.05 7.80 -3.42
CA LEU A 137 7.14 7.19 -4.40
C LEU A 137 6.36 6.00 -3.82
N PRO A 138 6.95 5.05 -3.07
CA PRO A 138 6.19 3.95 -2.47
C PRO A 138 5.05 4.42 -1.56
N THR A 139 5.30 5.48 -0.78
CA THR A 139 4.32 6.12 0.10
C THR A 139 3.22 6.80 -0.71
N ILE A 140 3.61 7.59 -1.71
CA ILE A 140 2.68 8.27 -2.62
C ILE A 140 1.75 7.27 -3.31
N LEU A 141 2.28 6.14 -3.80
CA LEU A 141 1.49 5.11 -4.47
C LEU A 141 0.47 4.47 -3.51
N ARG A 142 0.89 4.16 -2.28
CA ARG A 142 0.00 3.60 -1.25
C ARG A 142 -1.13 4.57 -0.91
N VAL A 143 -0.79 5.83 -0.66
CA VAL A 143 -1.77 6.91 -0.40
C VAL A 143 -2.71 7.05 -1.60
N SER A 144 -2.15 7.10 -2.81
CA SER A 144 -2.94 7.21 -4.03
C SER A 144 -3.94 6.06 -4.18
N GLU A 145 -3.53 4.83 -3.88
CA GLU A 145 -4.41 3.66 -3.93
C GLU A 145 -5.53 3.72 -2.88
N CYS A 146 -5.24 4.21 -1.67
CA CYS A 146 -6.23 4.37 -0.60
C CYS A 146 -7.27 5.47 -0.90
N PHE A 147 -6.82 6.61 -1.44
CA PHE A 147 -7.65 7.80 -1.58
C PHE A 147 -8.24 7.99 -2.99
N ALA A 148 -7.68 7.38 -4.03
CA ALA A 148 -8.22 7.46 -5.40
C ALA A 148 -9.73 7.15 -5.50
N PRO A 149 -10.30 6.14 -4.81
CA PRO A 149 -11.73 5.84 -4.90
C PRO A 149 -12.68 6.97 -4.45
N THR A 150 -12.21 7.88 -3.59
CA THR A 150 -13.09 8.83 -2.88
C THR A 150 -12.66 10.29 -3.03
N HIS A 151 -11.38 10.56 -3.30
CA HIS A 151 -10.77 11.89 -3.28
C HIS A 151 -10.33 12.39 -4.65
N ILE A 152 -10.58 11.65 -5.73
CA ILE A 152 -10.44 12.21 -7.07
C ILE A 152 -11.51 13.31 -7.25
N ARG A 153 -11.05 14.51 -7.56
CA ARG A 153 -11.87 15.69 -7.86
C ARG A 153 -11.31 16.34 -9.12
N GLU A 154 -12.17 16.56 -10.12
CA GLU A 154 -11.79 17.15 -11.41
C GLU A 154 -10.60 16.43 -12.09
N GLY A 155 -10.52 15.10 -11.96
CA GLY A 155 -9.43 14.30 -12.53
C GLY A 155 -8.08 14.50 -11.82
N LYS A 156 -8.07 15.05 -10.60
CA LYS A 156 -6.87 15.24 -9.78
C LYS A 156 -7.05 14.58 -8.41
N LEU A 157 -5.97 14.00 -7.91
CA LEU A 157 -5.84 13.59 -6.52
C LEU A 157 -4.73 14.43 -5.88
N VAL A 158 -5.12 15.32 -4.96
CA VAL A 158 -4.15 16.16 -4.25
C VAL A 158 -3.69 15.44 -3.00
N ILE A 159 -2.42 15.07 -2.95
CA ILE A 159 -1.78 14.46 -1.79
C ILE A 159 -1.33 15.58 -0.85
N THR A 160 -1.88 15.58 0.36
CA THR A 160 -1.50 16.49 1.43
C THR A 160 -0.47 15.84 2.36
N TYR A 161 0.20 16.66 3.18
CA TYR A 161 1.12 16.19 4.20
C TYR A 161 0.47 15.17 5.17
N ASP A 162 -0.76 15.43 5.59
CA ASP A 162 -1.48 14.53 6.51
C ASP A 162 -1.71 13.15 5.90
N MET A 163 -2.05 13.09 4.60
CA MET A 163 -2.21 11.82 3.89
C MET A 163 -0.89 11.04 3.78
N LEU A 164 0.24 11.73 3.66
CA LEU A 164 1.57 11.10 3.65
C LEU A 164 1.94 10.54 5.04
N LYS A 165 1.55 11.24 6.11
CA LYS A 165 1.87 10.88 7.50
C LYS A 165 1.00 9.74 8.05
N GLU A 166 -0.24 9.63 7.61
CA GLU A 166 -1.19 8.58 8.04
C GLU A 166 -0.88 7.20 7.45
N SER A 167 0.13 7.10 6.59
CA SER A 167 0.39 5.92 5.77
C SER A 167 1.41 4.96 6.38
#